data_AF-A0A3B8SMI0-F1
#
_entry.id   AF-A0A3B8SMI0-F1
#
_cell.length_a   1.000
_cell.length_b   1.000
_cell.length_c   1.000
_cell.angle_alpha   90.00
_cell.angle_beta   90.00
_cell.angle_gamma   90.00
#
_symmetry.space_group_name_H-M   'P 1'
#
loop_
_entity.id
_entity.type
_entity.pdbx_description
1 polymer ?
#
loop_
_entity_poly.entity_id
_entity_poly.type
_entity_poly.pdbx_seq_one_letter_code
_entity_poly.pdbx_strand_id
1 'polypeptide(L)'
;MYKIKDLYSLEHTLAGEYLSNFTYPWEALKGIKEFIIELGKTLGDEYKEIEENVWVHESAKVYDSAYLGAPSVIGANSEVRHCAFIRGSALVGENCVVGNSVELKNVILFDNVQVPHYNYVGDSILGYKSHMGAG
;
A
#
# COMPACT_ATOMS: atom_id res chain seq x y z
N MET A 1 24.89 5.48 -4.67
CA MET A 1 23.54 4.92 -4.87
C MET A 1 22.90 4.84 -3.51
N TYR A 2 21.70 5.40 -3.33
CA TYR A 2 21.04 5.49 -2.03
C TYR A 2 20.49 4.13 -1.59
N LYS A 3 20.69 3.77 -0.32
CA LYS A 3 20.18 2.56 0.33
C LYS A 3 18.81 2.84 0.96
N ILE A 4 18.10 1.78 1.36
CA ILE A 4 16.80 1.90 2.05
C ILE A 4 16.89 2.84 3.27
N LYS A 5 17.93 2.69 4.09
CA LYS A 5 18.13 3.52 5.29
C LYS A 5 18.43 5.00 4.99
N ASP A 6 18.86 5.30 3.76
CA ASP A 6 19.11 6.68 3.32
C ASP A 6 17.81 7.35 2.82
N LEU A 7 16.79 6.56 2.45
CA LEU A 7 15.57 7.03 1.77
C LEU A 7 14.31 6.99 2.66
N TYR A 8 14.22 6.01 3.56
CA TYR A 8 12.97 5.71 4.27
C TYR A 8 13.15 5.61 5.78
N SER A 9 12.17 6.16 6.52
CA SER A 9 11.93 5.79 7.91
C SER A 9 11.03 4.56 7.95
N LEU A 10 11.57 3.40 8.34
CA LEU A 10 10.86 2.12 8.35
C LEU A 10 9.85 1.97 9.51
N GLU A 11 9.71 2.98 10.35
CA GLU A 11 8.79 3.00 11.49
C GLU A 11 7.34 3.36 11.09
N HIS A 12 7.14 3.88 9.88
CA HIS A 12 5.85 4.36 9.37
C HIS A 12 5.30 3.48 8.25
N THR A 13 5.39 2.16 8.45
CA THR A 13 4.85 1.16 7.53
C THR A 13 4.81 -0.21 8.18
N LEU A 14 3.80 -1.02 7.83
CA LEU A 14 3.79 -2.45 8.16
C LEU A 14 4.87 -3.26 7.42
N ALA A 15 5.52 -2.68 6.41
CA ALA A 15 6.62 -3.33 5.67
C ALA A 15 8.00 -3.10 6.29
N GLY A 16 8.11 -2.54 7.50
CA GLY A 16 9.40 -2.14 8.07
C GLY A 16 10.37 -3.31 8.21
N GLU A 17 9.92 -4.41 8.81
CA GLU A 17 10.73 -5.64 8.95
C GLU A 17 11.09 -6.22 7.58
N TYR A 18 10.11 -6.32 6.68
CA TYR A 18 10.31 -6.80 5.31
C TYR A 18 11.41 -6.03 4.57
N LEU A 19 11.31 -4.70 4.55
CA LEU A 19 12.25 -3.81 3.87
C LEU A 19 13.64 -3.82 4.52
N SER A 20 13.74 -4.10 5.82
CA SER A 20 15.02 -4.17 6.53
C SER A 20 15.94 -5.31 6.04
N ASN A 21 15.38 -6.31 5.34
CA ASN A 21 16.12 -7.44 4.77
C ASN A 21 16.86 -7.10 3.47
N PHE A 22 16.68 -5.90 2.92
CA PHE A 22 17.24 -5.50 1.63
C PHE A 22 18.22 -4.32 1.78
N THR A 23 19.15 -4.20 0.83
CA THR A 23 20.08 -3.06 0.80
C THR A 23 19.47 -1.90 0.01
N TYR A 24 18.83 -2.22 -1.12
CA TYR A 24 18.27 -1.25 -2.05
C TYR A 24 16.77 -1.43 -2.25
N PRO A 25 15.99 -0.35 -2.45
CA PRO A 25 14.53 -0.43 -2.52
C PRO A 25 13.99 -1.38 -3.60
N TRP A 26 14.61 -1.41 -4.78
CA TRP A 26 14.13 -2.23 -5.91
C TRP A 26 14.27 -3.73 -5.66
N GLU A 27 15.15 -4.15 -4.75
CA GLU A 27 15.33 -5.58 -4.42
C GLU A 27 14.06 -6.16 -3.78
N ALA A 28 13.31 -5.33 -3.04
CA ALA A 28 12.06 -5.72 -2.41
C ALA A 28 10.91 -5.90 -3.41
N LEU A 29 10.92 -5.23 -4.56
CA LEU A 29 9.77 -5.20 -5.48
C LEU A 29 9.32 -6.58 -5.97
N LYS A 30 10.25 -7.54 -6.08
CA LYS A 30 9.95 -8.90 -6.56
C LYS A 30 9.09 -9.71 -5.58
N GLY A 31 9.21 -9.45 -4.28
CA GLY A 31 8.59 -10.26 -3.23
C GLY A 31 7.39 -9.62 -2.53
N ILE A 32 6.91 -8.45 -3.01
CA ILE A 32 5.80 -7.73 -2.38
C ILE A 32 4.54 -8.60 -2.32
N LYS A 33 4.27 -9.37 -3.38
CA LYS A 33 3.10 -10.25 -3.44
C LYS A 33 3.09 -11.25 -2.28
N GLU A 34 4.16 -12.03 -2.16
CA GLU A 34 4.30 -13.05 -1.12
C GLU A 34 4.33 -12.41 0.26
N PHE A 35 5.02 -11.28 0.41
CA PHE A 35 5.04 -10.49 1.64
C PHE A 35 3.63 -10.08 2.10
N ILE A 36 2.80 -9.54 1.21
CA ILE A 36 1.44 -9.10 1.58
C ILE A 36 0.57 -10.30 2.01
N ILE A 37 0.71 -11.44 1.35
CA ILE A 37 -0.02 -12.66 1.73
C ILE A 37 0.37 -13.12 3.14
N GLU A 38 1.68 -13.14 3.46
CA GLU A 38 2.12 -13.51 4.80
C GLU A 38 1.77 -12.45 5.86
N LEU A 39 1.85 -11.16 5.52
CA LEU A 39 1.41 -10.07 6.39
C LEU A 39 -0.08 -10.20 6.71
N GLY A 40 -0.92 -10.47 5.71
CA GLY A 40 -2.38 -10.59 5.90
C GLY A 40 -2.77 -11.64 6.93
N LYS A 41 -2.01 -12.73 7.05
CA LYS A 41 -2.24 -13.80 8.05
C LYS A 41 -1.90 -13.37 9.49
N THR A 42 -1.15 -12.29 9.67
CA THR A 42 -0.72 -11.80 10.99
C THR A 42 -1.46 -10.53 11.42
N LEU A 43 -2.33 -9.98 10.57
CA LEU A 43 -3.15 -8.82 10.89
C LEU A 43 -4.16 -9.14 12.01
N GLY A 44 -4.43 -8.14 12.86
CA GLY A 44 -5.41 -8.26 13.95
C GLY A 44 -6.86 -8.33 13.47
N ASP A 45 -7.77 -8.58 14.42
CA ASP A 45 -9.21 -8.73 14.18
C ASP A 45 -9.85 -7.46 13.57
N GLU A 46 -9.21 -6.30 13.70
CA GLU A 46 -9.61 -5.04 13.08
C GLU A 46 -9.48 -5.05 11.54
N TYR A 47 -8.74 -5.99 10.94
CA TYR A 47 -8.67 -6.18 9.50
C TYR A 47 -9.63 -7.28 9.05
N LYS A 48 -10.56 -6.92 8.16
CA LYS A 48 -11.49 -7.88 7.55
C LYS A 48 -10.94 -8.36 6.22
N GLU A 49 -10.86 -9.66 6.05
CA GLU A 49 -10.62 -10.28 4.75
C GLU A 49 -11.94 -10.29 3.95
N ILE A 50 -12.08 -9.36 3.02
CA ILE A 50 -13.33 -9.19 2.24
C ILE A 50 -13.38 -10.10 1.01
N GLU A 51 -12.20 -10.50 0.52
CA GLU A 51 -11.96 -11.47 -0.54
C GLU A 51 -10.64 -12.19 -0.26
N GLU A 52 -10.38 -13.32 -0.91
CA GLU A 52 -9.16 -14.10 -0.69
C GLU A 52 -7.89 -13.24 -0.90
N ASN A 53 -7.13 -13.05 0.18
CA ASN A 53 -5.96 -12.19 0.26
C ASN A 53 -6.21 -10.68 0.06
N VAL A 54 -7.42 -10.19 0.34
CA VAL A 54 -7.77 -8.76 0.34
C VAL A 54 -8.24 -8.35 1.72
N TRP A 55 -7.40 -7.61 2.44
CA TRP A 55 -7.66 -7.18 3.81
C TRP A 55 -7.90 -5.68 3.88
N VAL A 56 -8.94 -5.28 4.61
CA VAL A 56 -9.32 -3.88 4.81
C VAL A 56 -9.52 -3.63 6.29
N HIS A 57 -8.80 -2.66 6.85
CA HIS A 57 -9.02 -2.21 8.22
C HIS A 57 -10.45 -1.67 8.40
N GLU A 58 -11.10 -1.95 9.53
CA GLU A 58 -12.50 -1.58 9.77
C GLU A 58 -12.76 -0.06 9.72
N SER A 59 -11.74 0.74 10.00
CA SER A 59 -11.81 2.21 9.94
C SER A 59 -11.46 2.80 8.57
N ALA A 60 -11.01 1.97 7.61
CA ALA A 60 -10.74 2.43 6.26
C ALA A 60 -12.06 2.66 5.50
N LYS A 61 -12.05 3.66 4.62
CA LYS A 61 -13.20 4.01 3.80
C LYS A 61 -12.92 3.64 2.35
N VAL A 62 -13.56 2.57 1.88
CA VAL A 62 -13.50 2.12 0.49
C VAL A 62 -14.83 2.43 -0.17
N TYR A 63 -14.82 3.15 -1.28
CA TYR A 63 -16.02 3.45 -2.03
C TYR A 63 -16.43 2.27 -2.93
N ASP A 64 -17.73 2.02 -3.08
CA ASP A 64 -18.30 0.86 -3.80
C ASP A 64 -17.78 0.68 -5.25
N SER A 65 -17.37 1.76 -5.91
CA SER A 65 -16.85 1.70 -7.28
C SER A 65 -15.33 1.46 -7.36
N ALA A 66 -14.64 1.36 -6.23
CA ALA A 66 -13.23 0.98 -6.19
C ALA A 66 -13.09 -0.53 -6.41
N TYR A 67 -12.08 -0.92 -7.15
CA TYR A 67 -11.70 -2.33 -7.31
C TYR A 67 -10.46 -2.63 -6.48
N LEU A 68 -10.53 -3.70 -5.68
CA LEU A 68 -9.47 -4.17 -4.80
C LEU A 68 -8.97 -5.55 -5.27
N GLY A 69 -7.89 -5.57 -6.03
CA GLY A 69 -7.26 -6.79 -6.52
C GLY A 69 -6.38 -7.47 -5.47
N ALA A 70 -6.36 -8.79 -5.49
CA ALA A 70 -5.54 -9.60 -4.59
C ALA A 70 -4.06 -9.72 -5.06
N PRO A 71 -3.10 -9.84 -4.13
CA PRO A 71 -3.27 -9.57 -2.70
C PRO A 71 -3.21 -8.06 -2.43
N SER A 72 -4.00 -7.55 -1.49
CA SER A 72 -3.88 -6.16 -1.05
C SER A 72 -4.28 -5.95 0.40
N VAL A 73 -3.68 -4.95 1.03
CA VAL A 73 -3.97 -4.52 2.41
C VAL A 73 -4.25 -3.03 2.40
N ILE A 74 -5.39 -2.62 2.95
CA ILE A 74 -5.78 -1.22 3.14
C ILE A 74 -5.74 -0.89 4.63
N GLY A 75 -4.76 -0.07 5.02
CA GLY A 75 -4.50 0.32 6.41
C GLY A 75 -5.55 1.24 7.03
N ALA A 76 -5.44 1.42 8.35
CA ALA A 76 -6.38 2.18 9.15
C ALA A 76 -6.55 3.62 8.65
N ASN A 77 -7.80 4.11 8.69
CA ASN A 77 -8.18 5.48 8.34
C ASN A 77 -7.83 5.92 6.91
N SER A 78 -7.42 4.98 6.05
CA SER A 78 -7.14 5.26 4.64
C SER A 78 -8.43 5.37 3.83
N GLU A 79 -8.43 6.24 2.82
CA GLU A 79 -9.55 6.44 1.91
C GLU A 79 -9.18 5.92 0.52
N VAL A 80 -9.95 4.93 0.03
CA VAL A 80 -9.88 4.44 -1.35
C VAL A 80 -11.09 4.95 -2.10
N ARG A 81 -10.88 6.01 -2.89
CA ARG A 81 -11.93 6.80 -3.53
C ARG A 81 -12.52 6.10 -4.75
N HIS A 82 -13.59 6.69 -5.27
CA HIS A 82 -14.31 6.20 -6.44
C HIS A 82 -13.41 5.85 -7.62
N CYS A 83 -13.67 4.69 -8.21
CA CYS A 83 -13.00 4.21 -9.41
C CYS A 83 -11.48 4.03 -9.27
N ALA A 84 -10.94 3.98 -8.04
CA ALA A 84 -9.59 3.50 -7.83
C ALA A 84 -9.49 2.03 -8.31
N PHE A 85 -8.38 1.70 -8.96
CA PHE A 85 -8.10 0.38 -9.50
C PHE A 85 -6.83 -0.17 -8.85
N ILE A 86 -6.98 -0.85 -7.72
CA ILE A 86 -5.87 -1.55 -7.09
C ILE A 86 -5.74 -2.88 -7.81
N ARG A 87 -4.74 -3.02 -8.67
CA ARG A 87 -4.55 -4.23 -9.50
C ARG A 87 -4.07 -5.43 -8.68
N GLY A 88 -3.47 -5.18 -7.52
CA GLY A 88 -2.98 -6.18 -6.58
C GLY A 88 -1.49 -6.00 -6.26
N SER A 89 -1.02 -6.80 -5.32
CA SER A 89 0.29 -6.64 -4.66
C SER A 89 0.46 -5.22 -4.12
N ALA A 90 -0.55 -4.70 -3.41
CA ALA A 90 -0.55 -3.33 -2.90
C ALA A 90 -0.72 -3.31 -1.39
N LEU A 91 0.29 -2.78 -0.68
CA LEU A 91 0.18 -2.41 0.72
C LEU A 91 -0.06 -0.90 0.81
N VAL A 92 -1.21 -0.50 1.31
CA VAL A 92 -1.55 0.88 1.60
C VAL A 92 -1.47 1.06 3.11
N GLY A 93 -0.54 1.91 3.59
CA GLY A 93 -0.36 2.22 5.01
C GLY A 93 -1.54 2.97 5.62
N GLU A 94 -1.36 3.46 6.84
CA GLU A 94 -2.41 4.17 7.56
C GLU A 94 -2.58 5.62 7.06
N ASN A 95 -3.79 6.17 7.18
CA ASN A 95 -4.10 7.56 6.84
C ASN A 95 -3.71 7.96 5.40
N CYS A 96 -3.72 7.00 4.49
CA CYS A 96 -3.40 7.24 3.09
C CYS A 96 -4.62 7.69 2.30
N VAL A 97 -4.37 8.36 1.16
CA VAL A 97 -5.42 8.69 0.18
C VAL A 97 -5.07 8.00 -1.13
N VAL A 98 -5.88 7.02 -1.51
CA VAL A 98 -5.90 6.44 -2.85
C VAL A 98 -7.04 7.11 -3.62
N GLY A 99 -6.62 7.99 -4.51
CA GLY A 99 -7.45 8.93 -5.23
C GLY A 99 -8.45 8.37 -6.22
N ASN A 100 -9.26 9.27 -6.78
CA ASN A 100 -10.17 8.90 -7.85
C ASN A 100 -9.38 8.49 -9.11
N SER A 101 -9.78 7.38 -9.73
CA SER A 101 -9.13 6.84 -10.94
C SER A 101 -7.62 6.63 -10.80
N VAL A 102 -7.16 6.35 -9.59
CA VAL A 102 -5.77 5.96 -9.32
C VAL A 102 -5.61 4.47 -9.55
N GLU A 103 -4.52 4.08 -10.23
CA GLU A 103 -4.14 2.69 -10.38
C GLU A 103 -2.90 2.38 -9.55
N LEU A 104 -2.99 1.33 -8.72
CA LEU A 104 -1.89 0.80 -7.93
C LEU A 104 -1.53 -0.62 -8.38
N LYS A 105 -0.24 -0.89 -8.60
CA LYS A 105 0.24 -2.23 -8.98
C LYS A 105 1.62 -2.49 -8.38
N ASN A 106 1.74 -3.53 -7.54
CA ASN A 106 3.04 -3.90 -6.95
C ASN A 106 3.69 -2.74 -6.18
N VAL A 107 3.04 -2.29 -5.11
CA VAL A 107 3.43 -1.09 -4.36
C VAL A 107 3.44 -1.29 -2.85
N ILE A 108 4.29 -0.50 -2.20
CA ILE A 108 4.19 -0.21 -0.77
C ILE A 108 4.03 1.30 -0.60
N LEU A 109 2.89 1.73 -0.07
CA LEU A 109 2.67 3.09 0.38
C LEU A 109 2.82 3.12 1.89
N PHE A 110 3.75 3.94 2.38
CA PHE A 110 3.94 4.17 3.80
C PHE A 110 2.77 4.99 4.36
N ASP A 111 2.73 5.16 5.67
CA ASP A 111 1.66 5.92 6.30
C ASP A 111 1.62 7.36 5.78
N ASN A 112 0.41 7.93 5.74
CA ASN A 112 0.11 9.30 5.32
C ASN A 112 0.48 9.61 3.86
N VAL A 113 0.71 8.60 3.01
CA VAL A 113 0.95 8.80 1.58
C VAL A 113 -0.34 9.21 0.87
N GLN A 114 -0.23 10.19 -0.03
CA GLN A 114 -1.35 10.66 -0.83
C GLN A 114 -1.02 10.54 -2.31
N VAL A 115 -1.85 9.76 -3.01
CA VAL A 115 -1.88 9.64 -4.47
C VAL A 115 -3.31 10.03 -4.87
N PRO A 116 -3.65 11.33 -4.85
CA PRO A 116 -5.02 11.77 -4.68
C PRO A 116 -5.84 11.82 -5.97
N HIS A 117 -5.21 11.88 -7.16
CA HIS A 117 -5.92 12.14 -8.41
C HIS A 117 -5.20 11.55 -9.63
N TYR A 118 -5.84 10.60 -10.33
CA TYR A 118 -5.41 10.08 -11.65
C TYR A 118 -3.99 9.51 -11.73
N ASN A 119 -3.37 9.17 -10.60
CA ASN A 119 -2.02 8.63 -10.58
C ASN A 119 -1.98 7.17 -11.02
N TYR A 120 -0.95 6.81 -11.77
CA TYR A 120 -0.48 5.43 -11.89
C TYR A 120 0.76 5.24 -11.04
N VAL A 121 0.70 4.34 -10.05
CA VAL A 121 1.84 3.95 -9.22
C VAL A 121 2.07 2.46 -9.36
N GLY A 122 3.13 2.12 -10.09
CA GLY A 122 3.50 0.75 -10.40
C GLY A 122 4.92 0.44 -9.94
N ASP A 123 5.13 -0.74 -9.37
CA ASP A 123 6.47 -1.28 -9.05
C ASP A 123 7.30 -0.28 -8.21
N SER A 124 6.71 0.26 -7.15
CA SER A 124 7.20 1.44 -6.43
C SER A 124 7.02 1.36 -4.92
N ILE A 125 7.89 2.05 -4.18
CA ILE A 125 7.78 2.25 -2.73
C ILE A 125 7.71 3.76 -2.49
N LEU A 126 6.61 4.25 -1.92
CA LEU A 126 6.45 5.66 -1.54
C LEU A 126 6.64 5.80 -0.03
N GLY A 127 7.65 6.57 0.37
CA GLY A 127 7.98 6.81 1.77
C GLY A 127 6.96 7.66 2.52
N TYR A 128 7.09 7.70 3.84
CA TYR A 128 6.19 8.42 4.76
C TYR A 128 5.86 9.84 4.27
N LYS A 129 4.56 10.18 4.25
CA LYS A 129 4.05 11.51 3.83
C LYS A 129 4.37 11.93 2.39
N SER A 130 4.72 11.01 1.51
CA SER A 130 4.85 11.33 0.08
C SER A 130 3.50 11.81 -0.47
N HIS A 131 3.52 12.83 -1.32
CA HIS A 131 2.35 13.36 -2.00
C HIS A 131 2.61 13.44 -3.50
N MET A 132 1.79 12.78 -4.31
CA MET A 132 1.84 12.90 -5.77
C MET A 132 0.85 13.95 -6.25
N GLY A 133 1.31 14.89 -7.07
CA GLY A 133 0.40 15.79 -7.79
C GLY A 133 -0.49 14.99 -8.74
N ALA A 134 -1.56 15.61 -9.26
CA ALA A 134 -2.41 14.93 -10.24
C ALA A 134 -1.62 14.56 -11.50
N GLY A 135 -1.81 13.34 -12.02
CA GLY A 135 -1.18 12.87 -13.27
C GLY A 135 -0.77 11.41 -13.25
#